data_AF-A0A7V9I4V2-F1
#
_entry.id   AF-A0A7V9I4V2-F1
#
_cell.length_a   1.000
_cell.length_b   1.000
_cell.length_c   1.000
_cell.angle_alpha   90.00
_cell.angle_beta   90.00
_cell.angle_gamma   90.00
#
_symmetry.space_group_name_H-M   'P 1'
#
loop_
_entity.id
_entity.type
_entity.pdbx_description
1 polymer ?
#
loop_
_entity_poly.entity_id
_entity_poly.type
_entity_poly.pdbx_seq_one_letter_code
_entity_poly.pdbx_strand_id
1 'polypeptide(L)' 'MLGVRIGVLAVQGNFREHGAVLRRLGVEAVEVRKPEELRGLDGLV' A
#
# COMPACT_ATOMS: atom_id res chain seq x y z
N MET A 1 17.44 -5.54 -0.12
CA MET A 1 16.43 -6.62 -0.18
C MET A 1 15.20 -6.04 -0.83
N LEU A 2 14.71 -6.61 -1.94
CA LEU A 2 13.45 -6.18 -2.56
C LEU A 2 12.30 -6.67 -1.68
N GLY A 3 11.75 -5.79 -0.84
CA GLY A 3 10.53 -6.06 -0.10
C GLY A 3 9.32 -5.83 -0.99
N VAL A 4 8.28 -6.64 -0.84
CA VAL A 4 7.02 -6.49 -1.59
C VAL A 4 6.40 -5.13 -1.26
N ARG A 5 6.03 -4.36 -2.29
CA ARG A 5 5.39 -3.03 -2.18
C ARG A 5 3.92 -3.13 -2.56
N ILE A 6 3.04 -2.92 -1.59
CA ILE A 6 1.58 -2.96 -1.80
C ILE A 6 1.01 -1.56 -1.60
N GLY A 7 0.28 -1.09 -2.61
CA GLY A 7 -0.54 0.11 -2.50
C GLY A 7 -1.79 -0.14 -1.66
N VAL A 8 -2.19 0.85 -0.87
CA VAL A 8 -3.47 0.89 -0.17
C VAL A 8 -4.22 2.11 -0.68
N LEU A 9 -5.38 1.90 -1.31
CA LEU A 9 -6.17 3.00 -1.87
C LEU A 9 -6.70 3.90 -0.74
N ALA A 10 -6.24 5.16 -0.73
CA ALA A 10 -6.53 6.17 0.28
C ALA A 10 -7.40 7.32 -0.26
N VAL A 11 -8.23 7.02 -1.27
CA VAL A 11 -9.21 7.96 -1.87
C VAL A 11 -10.44 8.12 -0.96
N GLN A 12 -10.67 7.16 -0.06
CA GLN A 12 -11.69 7.22 0.99
C GLN A 12 -11.08 6.91 2.36
N GLY A 13 -11.86 7.05 3.44
CA GLY A 13 -11.40 6.76 4.81
C GLY A 13 -11.21 5.26 5.10
N ASN A 14 -10.84 4.92 6.34
CA ASN A 14 -10.71 3.53 6.84
C ASN A 14 -9.61 2.66 6.18
N PHE A 15 -8.52 3.27 5.69
CA PHE A 15 -7.41 2.57 5.03
C PHE A 15 -6.23 2.23 5.97
N ARG A 16 -6.18 2.80 7.18
CA ARG A 16 -5.00 2.72 8.07
C ARG A 16 -4.75 1.30 8.57
N GLU A 17 -5.81 0.55 8.79
CA GLU A 17 -5.83 -0.83 9.25
C GLU A 17 -5.16 -1.75 8.23
N HIS A 18 -5.43 -1.56 6.94
CA HIS A 18 -4.79 -2.30 5.85
C HIS A 18 -3.27 -2.09 5.87
N GLY A 19 -2.83 -0.83 5.93
CA GLY A 19 -1.40 -0.52 6.01
C GLY A 19 -0.73 -1.06 7.27
N ALA A 20 -1.44 -1.11 8.40
CA ALA A 20 -0.91 -1.67 9.65
C ALA A 20 -0.72 -3.19 9.56
N VAL A 21 -1.69 -3.92 8.98
CA VAL A 21 -1.60 -5.37 8.77
C VAL A 21 -0.47 -5.71 7.80
N LEU A 22 -0.37 -5.00 6.67
CA LEU A 22 0.69 -5.22 5.69
C LEU A 22 2.09 -5.03 6.28
N ARG A 23 2.30 -3.95 7.06
CA ARG A 23 3.58 -3.71 7.74
C ARG A 23 3.92 -4.80 8.76
N ARG A 24 2.93 -5.33 9.49
CA ARG A 24 3.14 -6.47 10.41
C ARG A 24 3.56 -7.75 9.69
N LEU A 25 3.16 -7.91 8.43
CA LEU A 25 3.56 -9.03 7.56
C LEU A 25 4.90 -8.79 6.84
N GLY A 26 5.58 -7.68 7.10
CA GLY A 26 6.86 -7.33 6.46
C GLY A 26 6.73 -6.74 5.06
N VAL A 27 5.53 -6.30 4.68
CA VAL A 27 5.24 -5.65 3.39
C VAL A 27 5.39 -4.14 3.52
N GLU A 28 5.97 -3.50 2.50
CA GLU A 28 5.97 -2.05 2.39
C GLU A 28 4.59 -1.56 1.92
N ALA A 29 3.83 -0.96 2.84
CA ALA A 29 2.52 -0.38 2.54
C ALA A 29 2.64 1.09 2.10
N VAL A 30 2.18 1.38 0.88
CA VAL A 30 2.19 2.72 0.26
C VAL A 30 0.76 3.22 0.14
N GLU A 31 0.45 4.41 0.64
CA GLU A 31 -0.88 5.01 0.41
C GLU A 31 -0.98 5.51 -1.04
N VAL A 32 -2.10 5.22 -1.71
CA VAL A 32 -2.36 5.61 -3.11
C VAL A 32 -3.58 6.53 -3.17
N ARG A 33 -3.38 7.73 -3.68
CA ARG A 33 -4.39 8.77 -3.90
C ARG A 33 -4.48 9.20 -5.36
N LYS A 34 -3.43 8.95 -6.14
CA LYS A 34 -3.31 9.34 -7.56
C LYS A 34 -2.86 8.15 -8.41
N PRO A 35 -3.25 8.08 -9.70
CA PRO A 35 -2.84 7.01 -10.61
C PRO A 35 -1.32 6.86 -10.75
N GLU A 36 -0.56 7.96 -10.69
CA GLU A 36 0.90 7.93 -10.85
C GLU A 36 1.61 7.19 -9.70
N GLU A 37 0.97 7.08 -8.53
CA GLU A 37 1.49 6.40 -7.34
C GLU A 37 1.38 4.88 -7.44
N LEU A 38 0.66 4.36 -8.46
CA LEU A 38 0.61 2.92 -8.74
C LEU A 38 1.93 2.38 -9.34
N ARG A 39 2.80 3.26 -9.83
CA ARG A 39 4.04 2.86 -10.51
C ARG A 39 5.00 2.19 -9.54
N GLY A 40 5.45 0.98 -9.88
CA GLY A 40 6.42 0.24 -9.08
C GLY A 40 5.84 -0.42 -7.83
N LEU A 41 4.52 -0.58 -7.76
CA LEU A 41 3.86 -1.44 -6.79
C LEU A 41 3.74 -2.86 -7.33
N ASP A 42 3.87 -3.84 -6.45
CA ASP A 42 3.67 -5.26 -6.75
C ASP A 42 2.18 -5.66 -6.63
N GLY A 43 1.36 -4.81 -6.01
CA GLY A 43 -0.07 -5.03 -5.86
C GLY A 43 -0.81 -3.83 -5.25
N LEU A 44 -2.13 -3.94 -5.22
CA LEU A 44 -3.05 -2.91 -4.70
C LEU A 44 -4.14 -3.55 -3.85
N VAL A 45 -4.47 -2.90 -2.73
CA VAL A 45 -5.57 -3.22 -1.81
C VAL A 45 -6.51 -2.03 -1.70
#